data_AF-A0AB32T3P0-F1
#
_entry.id   AF-A0AB32T3P0-F1
#
_cell.length_a   1.000
_cell.length_b   1.000
_cell.length_c   1.000
_cell.angle_alpha   90.00
_cell.angle_beta   90.00
_cell.angle_gamma   90.00
#
_symmetry.space_group_name_H-M   'P 1'
#
loop_
_entity.id
_entity.type
_entity.pdbx_description
1 polymer ?
#
loop_
_entity_poly.entity_id
_entity_poly.type
_entity_poly.pdbx_seq_one_letter_code
_entity_poly.pdbx_strand_id
1 'polypeptide(L)'
;MLTTGRSFRNERQINDAERKKIELVFHQCDVDKKGYLSREDLKIAVVMLFGYKPSKSETNILMENGTIKDCKGVPLEPFATLMRRKMSAEDPYEKARQIFSAFDVHCRGFLKLDDFKSAFKRVAPRLQERTVLEAFRFLTC
;
A
#
# COMPACT_ATOMS: atom_id res chain seq x y z
N MET A 1 -19.36 25.23 -12.61
CA MET A 1 -19.65 23.85 -13.05
C MET A 1 -18.44 23.32 -13.79
N LEU A 2 -17.63 22.48 -13.13
CA LEU A 2 -16.63 21.65 -13.82
C LEU A 2 -16.70 20.25 -13.21
N THR A 3 -16.82 19.31 -14.12
CA THR A 3 -17.33 17.96 -13.99
C THR A 3 -16.49 17.06 -13.08
N THR A 4 -17.21 16.35 -12.21
CA THR A 4 -16.80 15.13 -11.52
C THR A 4 -16.29 14.09 -12.52
N GLY A 5 -14.98 13.98 -12.65
CA GLY A 5 -14.32 12.79 -13.20
C GLY A 5 -14.36 11.67 -12.17
N ARG A 6 -15.54 11.07 -11.95
CA ARG A 6 -15.66 9.81 -11.21
C ARG A 6 -15.08 8.74 -12.13
N SER A 7 -13.78 8.49 -12.01
CA SER A 7 -13.15 7.31 -12.60
C SER A 7 -13.96 6.11 -12.10
N PHE A 8 -14.67 5.43 -12.99
CA PHE A 8 -15.21 4.11 -12.71
C PHE A 8 -14.02 3.17 -12.53
N ARG A 9 -13.40 3.21 -11.34
CA ARG A 9 -12.46 2.18 -10.92
C ARG A 9 -13.30 0.91 -10.79
N ASN A 10 -13.02 -0.08 -11.65
CA ASN A 10 -13.48 -1.45 -11.40
C ASN A 10 -12.92 -1.85 -10.03
N GLU A 11 -13.79 -1.89 -9.01
CA GLU A 11 -13.41 -2.34 -7.68
C GLU A 11 -13.00 -3.81 -7.79
N ARG A 12 -11.73 -4.09 -7.51
CA ARG A 12 -11.23 -5.47 -7.55
C ARG A 12 -11.93 -6.28 -6.44
N GLN A 13 -12.38 -7.49 -6.79
CA GLN A 13 -12.94 -8.42 -5.82
C GLN A 13 -11.86 -8.89 -4.83
N ILE A 14 -12.15 -8.75 -3.53
CA ILE A 14 -11.28 -9.22 -2.45
C ILE A 14 -11.45 -10.73 -2.27
N ASN A 15 -10.34 -11.47 -2.37
CA ASN A 15 -10.33 -12.92 -2.19
C ASN A 15 -10.23 -13.33 -0.70
N ASP A 16 -10.41 -14.62 -0.42
CA ASP A 16 -10.41 -15.14 0.96
C ASP A 16 -9.07 -14.98 1.66
N ALA A 17 -7.95 -15.04 0.93
CA ALA A 17 -6.62 -14.82 1.50
C ALA A 17 -6.46 -13.37 1.98
N GLU A 18 -6.97 -12.41 1.22
CA GLU A 18 -6.97 -10.99 1.59
C GLU A 18 -7.90 -10.73 2.78
N ARG A 19 -9.07 -11.38 2.84
CA ARG A 19 -9.97 -11.31 4.02
C ARG A 19 -9.29 -11.83 5.28
N LYS A 20 -8.70 -13.02 5.21
CA LYS A 20 -7.94 -13.62 6.31
C LYS A 20 -6.76 -12.74 6.74
N LYS A 21 -6.07 -12.10 5.78
CA LYS A 21 -4.97 -11.18 6.07
C LYS A 21 -5.45 -9.96 6.87
N ILE A 22 -6.58 -9.37 6.50
CA ILE A 22 -7.18 -8.23 7.22
C ILE A 22 -7.49 -8.62 8.67
N GLU A 23 -8.16 -9.76 8.86
CA GLU A 23 -8.50 -10.25 10.21
C GLU A 23 -7.24 -10.55 11.03
N LEU A 24 -6.23 -11.20 10.44
CA LEU A 24 -4.96 -11.47 11.11
C LEU A 24 -4.28 -10.18 11.59
N VAL A 25 -4.21 -9.15 10.73
CA VAL A 25 -3.59 -7.87 11.09
C VAL A 25 -4.35 -7.18 12.21
N PHE A 26 -5.69 -7.24 12.20
CA PHE A 26 -6.48 -6.68 13.29
C PHE A 26 -6.09 -7.31 14.64
N HIS A 27 -6.09 -8.65 14.72
CA HIS A 27 -5.77 -9.35 15.96
C HIS A 27 -4.32 -9.13 16.41
N GLN A 28 -3.39 -8.92 15.47
CA GLN A 28 -2.00 -8.57 15.78
C GLN A 28 -1.86 -7.15 16.35
N CYS A 29 -2.72 -6.22 15.92
CA CYS A 29 -2.67 -4.82 16.34
C CYS A 29 -3.57 -4.53 17.57
N ASP A 30 -4.55 -5.39 17.87
CA ASP A 30 -5.37 -5.28 19.07
C ASP A 30 -4.60 -5.72 20.33
N VAL A 31 -3.65 -4.87 20.74
CA VAL A 31 -2.87 -5.04 21.96
C VAL A 31 -3.82 -5.16 23.15
N ASP A 32 -3.60 -6.18 24.00
CA ASP A 32 -4.44 -6.55 25.14
C ASP A 32 -5.82 -7.15 24.81
N LYS A 33 -6.10 -7.45 23.52
CA LYS A 33 -7.37 -8.05 23.07
C LYS A 33 -8.60 -7.25 23.52
N LYS A 34 -8.54 -5.94 23.33
CA LYS A 34 -9.57 -4.97 23.74
C LYS A 34 -10.84 -5.09 22.89
N GLY A 35 -10.73 -5.72 21.72
CA GLY A 35 -11.78 -5.83 20.72
C GLY A 35 -11.86 -4.63 19.77
N TYR A 36 -10.90 -3.69 19.84
CA TYR A 36 -10.85 -2.51 18.99
C TYR A 36 -9.42 -2.00 18.80
N LEU A 37 -9.17 -1.36 17.66
CA LEU A 37 -7.92 -0.65 17.39
C LEU A 37 -8.02 0.79 17.90
N SER A 38 -7.08 1.18 18.75
CA SER A 38 -6.84 2.59 19.04
C SER A 38 -6.33 3.32 17.79
N ARG A 39 -6.20 4.64 17.90
CA ARG A 39 -5.65 5.47 16.82
C ARG A 39 -4.24 5.02 16.42
N GLU A 40 -3.41 4.64 17.40
CA GLU A 40 -2.05 4.17 17.19
C GLU A 40 -2.03 2.78 16.57
N ASP A 41 -2.85 1.86 17.08
CA ASP A 41 -2.99 0.50 16.55
C ASP A 41 -3.45 0.51 15.09
N LEU A 42 -4.41 1.39 14.76
CA LEU A 42 -4.91 1.54 13.40
C LEU A 42 -3.80 1.99 12.42
N LYS A 43 -2.90 2.88 12.84
CA LYS A 43 -1.76 3.30 12.01
C LYS A 43 -0.81 2.14 11.74
N ILE A 44 -0.56 1.30 12.75
CA ILE A 44 0.27 0.09 12.60
C ILE A 44 -0.42 -0.88 11.64
N ALA A 45 -1.72 -1.09 11.79
CA ALA A 45 -2.49 -1.97 10.91
C ALA A 45 -2.43 -1.53 9.43
N VAL A 46 -2.51 -0.21 9.15
CA VAL A 46 -2.34 0.32 7.79
C VAL A 46 -0.93 0.06 7.25
N VAL A 47 0.11 0.24 8.07
CA VAL A 47 1.49 -0.08 7.69
C VAL A 47 1.63 -1.57 7.35
N MET A 48 1.06 -2.46 8.16
CA MET A 48 1.14 -3.92 7.94
C MET A 48 0.38 -4.38 6.68
N LEU A 49 -0.75 -3.74 6.37
CA LEU A 49 -1.54 -4.11 5.19
C LEU A 49 -0.97 -3.53 3.89
N PHE A 50 -0.59 -2.25 3.90
CA PHE A 50 -0.30 -1.48 2.68
C PHE A 50 1.16 -1.01 2.57
N GLY A 51 1.96 -1.16 3.63
CA GLY A 51 3.40 -0.84 3.58
C GLY A 51 3.72 0.65 3.67
N TYR A 52 2.76 1.52 3.99
CA TYR A 52 2.99 2.95 4.17
C TYR A 52 2.36 3.48 5.46
N LYS A 53 2.94 4.57 5.97
CA LYS A 53 2.44 5.26 7.17
C LYS A 53 1.33 6.22 6.78
N PRO A 54 0.09 6.08 7.29
CA PRO A 54 -1.00 6.99 6.96
C PRO A 54 -0.73 8.40 7.48
N SER A 55 -1.24 9.40 6.75
CA SER A 55 -1.15 10.80 7.15
C SER A 55 -2.10 11.11 8.33
N LYS A 56 -1.95 12.28 8.96
CA LYS A 56 -2.86 12.72 10.04
C LYS A 56 -4.30 12.81 9.54
N SER A 57 -4.52 13.35 8.34
CA SER A 57 -5.85 13.49 7.74
C SER A 57 -6.45 12.13 7.38
N GLU A 58 -5.68 11.23 6.78
CA GLU A 58 -6.14 9.87 6.49
C GLU A 58 -6.50 9.11 7.77
N THR A 59 -5.67 9.22 8.80
CA THR A 59 -5.95 8.59 10.10
C THR A 59 -7.25 9.13 10.70
N ASN A 60 -7.52 10.43 10.61
CA ASN A 60 -8.79 11.01 11.08
C ASN A 60 -9.98 10.42 10.32
N ILE A 61 -9.91 10.38 8.99
CA ILE A 61 -10.97 9.84 8.14
C ILE A 61 -11.25 8.36 8.47
N LEU A 62 -10.20 7.55 8.68
CA LEU A 62 -10.37 6.14 9.03
C LEU A 62 -10.98 5.98 10.44
N MET A 63 -10.57 6.80 11.42
CA MET A 63 -11.15 6.77 12.76
C MET A 63 -12.62 7.19 12.75
N GLU A 64 -12.95 8.29 12.07
CA GLU A 64 -14.31 8.82 11.98
C GLU A 64 -15.26 7.82 11.30
N ASN A 65 -14.81 7.16 10.23
CA ASN A 65 -15.61 6.18 9.51
C ASN A 65 -15.68 4.79 10.19
N GLY A 66 -14.74 4.49 11.08
CA GLY A 66 -14.60 3.17 11.73
C GLY A 66 -15.14 3.11 13.16
N THR A 67 -15.28 4.26 13.82
CA THR A 67 -15.74 4.32 15.21
C THR A 67 -17.27 4.26 15.27
N ILE A 68 -17.79 3.40 16.15
CA ILE A 68 -19.22 3.31 16.46
C ILE A 68 -19.49 4.13 17.74
N LYS A 69 -20.73 4.61 17.92
CA LYS A 69 -21.15 5.27 19.16
C LYS A 69 -20.71 4.46 20.38
N ASP A 70 -20.12 5.15 21.37
CA ASP A 70 -19.60 4.59 22.63
C ASP A 70 -18.40 3.63 22.51
N CYS A 71 -17.79 3.48 21.33
CA CYS A 71 -16.52 2.76 21.16
C CYS A 71 -15.30 3.69 21.34
N LYS A 72 -14.28 3.20 22.04
CA LYS A 72 -12.99 3.91 22.25
C LYS A 72 -12.06 3.87 21.03
N GLY A 73 -12.44 3.15 19.97
CA GLY A 73 -11.67 2.99 18.74
C GLY A 73 -12.45 2.22 17.68
N VAL A 74 -11.73 1.59 16.75
CA VAL A 74 -12.32 0.92 15.57
C VAL A 74 -12.41 -0.60 15.80
N PRO A 75 -13.62 -1.19 15.89
CA PRO A 75 -13.80 -2.65 16.02
C PRO A 75 -13.47 -3.41 14.73
N LEU A 76 -13.44 -4.75 14.82
CA LEU A 76 -13.03 -5.64 13.72
C LEU A 76 -13.85 -5.45 12.43
N GLU A 77 -15.17 -5.49 12.50
CA GLU A 77 -16.01 -5.39 11.29
C GLU A 77 -15.92 -4.03 10.57
N PRO A 78 -15.99 -2.88 11.28
CA PRO A 78 -15.72 -1.57 10.67
C PRO A 78 -14.31 -1.48 10.07
N PHE A 79 -13.28 -1.95 10.79
CA PHE A 79 -11.92 -2.01 10.27
C PHE A 79 -11.86 -2.84 8.98
N ALA A 80 -12.41 -4.06 9.00
CA ALA A 80 -12.34 -4.95 7.85
C ALA A 80 -13.09 -4.39 6.64
N THR A 81 -14.23 -3.72 6.86
CA THR A 81 -14.96 -3.03 5.80
C THR A 81 -14.14 -1.91 5.17
N LEU A 82 -13.51 -1.06 5.99
CA LEU A 82 -12.64 0.03 5.51
C LEU A 82 -11.45 -0.52 4.70
N MET A 83 -10.78 -1.55 5.21
CA MET A 83 -9.61 -2.14 4.55
C MET A 83 -9.98 -2.86 3.25
N ARG A 84 -11.10 -3.60 3.21
CA ARG A 84 -11.61 -4.23 1.98
C ARG A 84 -11.89 -3.18 0.90
N ARG A 85 -12.61 -2.10 1.24
CA ARG A 85 -12.88 -0.99 0.29
C ARG A 85 -11.59 -0.36 -0.21
N LYS A 86 -10.63 -0.12 0.68
CA LYS A 86 -9.33 0.47 0.32
C LYS A 86 -8.53 -0.45 -0.60
N MET A 87 -8.50 -1.75 -0.33
CA MET A 87 -7.84 -2.76 -1.18
C MET A 87 -8.52 -2.88 -2.55
N SER A 88 -9.85 -2.85 -2.61
CA SER A 88 -10.61 -2.92 -3.86
C SER A 88 -10.38 -1.70 -4.76
N ALA A 89 -10.10 -0.55 -4.15
CA ALA A 89 -9.80 0.69 -4.85
C ALA A 89 -8.31 0.89 -5.16
N GLU A 90 -7.42 0.01 -4.66
CA GLU A 90 -5.97 0.08 -4.90
C GLU A 90 -5.69 -0.16 -6.38
N ASP A 91 -4.88 0.70 -6.98
CA ASP A 91 -4.50 0.53 -8.38
C ASP A 91 -3.50 -0.64 -8.48
N PRO A 92 -3.79 -1.68 -9.28
CA PRO A 92 -2.92 -2.87 -9.38
C PRO A 92 -1.51 -2.54 -9.86
N TYR A 93 -1.32 -1.41 -10.54
CA TYR A 93 -0.02 -0.94 -11.01
C TYR A 93 0.67 0.02 -10.06
N GLU A 94 0.04 0.43 -8.95
CA GLU A 94 0.60 1.44 -8.03
C GLU A 94 1.98 1.04 -7.52
N LYS A 95 2.14 -0.22 -7.08
CA LYS A 95 3.44 -0.74 -6.63
C LYS A 95 4.48 -0.71 -7.75
N ALA A 96 4.10 -1.11 -8.95
CA ALA A 96 5.00 -1.06 -10.11
C ALA A 96 5.40 0.39 -10.44
N ARG A 97 4.47 1.35 -10.36
CA ARG A 97 4.76 2.79 -10.55
C ARG A 97 5.66 3.36 -9.47
N GLN A 98 5.49 2.97 -8.21
CA GLN A 98 6.34 3.40 -7.11
C GLN A 98 7.77 2.88 -7.28
N ILE A 99 7.92 1.59 -7.63
CA ILE A 99 9.23 1.00 -7.94
C ILE A 99 9.85 1.72 -9.14
N PHE A 100 9.09 1.91 -10.22
CA PHE A 100 9.57 2.63 -11.39
C PHE A 100 10.03 4.05 -11.05
N SER A 101 9.25 4.79 -10.27
CA SER A 101 9.59 6.16 -9.84
C SER A 101 10.85 6.20 -8.97
N ALA A 102 11.09 5.15 -8.18
CA ALA A 102 12.33 5.02 -7.40
C ALA A 102 13.56 4.75 -8.28
N PHE A 103 13.37 4.14 -9.46
CA PHE A 103 14.44 3.91 -10.44
C PHE A 103 14.63 5.12 -11.37
N ASP A 104 13.56 5.81 -11.79
CA ASP A 104 13.59 6.98 -12.68
C ASP A 104 13.95 8.26 -11.91
N VAL A 105 15.16 8.30 -11.36
CA VAL A 105 15.66 9.41 -10.53
C VAL A 105 15.68 10.77 -11.23
N HIS A 106 15.61 10.77 -12.56
CA HIS A 106 15.57 11.97 -13.39
C HIS A 106 14.17 12.30 -13.92
N CYS A 107 13.14 11.55 -13.52
CA CYS A 107 11.73 11.76 -13.87
C CYS A 107 11.49 11.90 -15.38
N ARG A 108 12.13 11.05 -16.21
CA ARG A 108 11.97 11.08 -17.67
C ARG A 108 10.75 10.34 -18.17
N GLY A 109 10.15 9.48 -17.35
CA GLY A 109 9.10 8.56 -17.74
C GLY A 109 9.61 7.28 -18.43
N PHE A 110 10.93 7.06 -18.48
CA PHE A 110 11.55 5.83 -18.95
C PHE A 110 12.90 5.58 -18.26
N LEU A 111 13.26 4.31 -18.06
CA LEU A 111 14.54 3.92 -17.46
C LEU A 111 15.62 3.79 -18.53
N LYS A 112 16.72 4.50 -18.33
CA LYS A 112 17.98 4.26 -19.04
C LYS A 112 18.81 3.23 -18.29
N LEU A 113 19.79 2.66 -18.98
CA LEU A 113 20.72 1.72 -18.39
C LEU A 113 21.42 2.27 -17.15
N ASP A 114 21.78 3.56 -17.15
CA ASP A 114 22.45 4.19 -16.01
C ASP A 114 21.54 4.33 -14.79
N ASP A 115 20.23 4.58 -14.98
CA ASP A 115 19.25 4.59 -13.88
C ASP A 115 19.16 3.20 -13.25
N PHE A 116 19.05 2.19 -14.10
CA PHE A 116 18.94 0.79 -13.70
C PHE A 116 20.20 0.34 -12.93
N LYS A 117 21.40 0.62 -13.47
CA LYS A 117 22.67 0.34 -12.79
C LYS A 117 22.78 1.07 -11.45
N SER A 118 22.38 2.34 -11.39
CA SER A 118 22.46 3.15 -10.17
C SER A 118 21.54 2.61 -9.08
N ALA A 119 20.31 2.22 -9.45
CA ALA A 119 19.37 1.58 -8.53
C ALA A 119 19.94 0.25 -7.99
N PHE A 120 20.43 -0.63 -8.87
CA PHE A 120 21.01 -1.93 -8.47
C PHE A 120 22.26 -1.80 -7.60
N LYS A 121 23.12 -0.80 -7.85
CA LYS A 121 24.26 -0.51 -6.96
C LYS A 121 23.82 -0.19 -5.53
N ARG A 122 22.64 0.41 -5.35
CA ARG A 122 22.11 0.76 -4.02
C ARG A 122 21.40 -0.41 -3.34
N VAL A 123 20.60 -1.19 -4.08
CA VAL A 123 19.77 -2.25 -3.50
C VAL A 123 20.44 -3.64 -3.49
N ALA A 124 21.38 -3.87 -4.41
CA ALA A 124 22.08 -5.14 -4.58
C ALA A 124 23.55 -4.92 -4.99
N PRO A 125 24.37 -4.25 -4.16
CA PRO A 125 25.75 -3.86 -4.51
C PRO A 125 26.69 -5.04 -4.84
N ARG A 126 26.33 -6.25 -4.42
CA ARG A 126 27.11 -7.48 -4.69
C ARG A 126 26.77 -8.13 -6.02
N LEU A 127 25.70 -7.68 -6.69
CA LEU A 127 25.31 -8.22 -7.99
C LEU A 127 26.28 -7.72 -9.07
N GLN A 128 26.77 -8.61 -9.90
CA GLN A 128 27.71 -8.25 -10.96
C GLN A 128 27.05 -7.34 -11.99
N GLU A 129 27.76 -6.31 -12.43
CA GLU A 129 27.25 -5.35 -13.41
C GLU A 129 26.82 -6.03 -14.72
N ARG A 130 27.49 -7.11 -15.12
CA ARG A 130 27.09 -7.93 -16.27
C ARG A 130 25.69 -8.50 -16.13
N THR A 131 25.33 -9.02 -14.97
CA THR A 131 23.99 -9.55 -14.71
C THR A 131 22.94 -8.43 -14.78
N VAL A 132 23.26 -7.24 -14.28
CA VAL A 132 22.38 -6.05 -14.36
C VAL A 132 22.18 -5.62 -15.82
N LEU A 133 23.25 -5.61 -16.61
CA LEU A 133 23.20 -5.31 -18.05
C LEU A 133 22.32 -6.31 -18.82
N GLU A 134 22.51 -7.61 -18.58
CA GLU A 134 21.73 -8.67 -19.24
C GLU A 134 20.24 -8.60 -18.85
N ALA A 135 19.95 -8.34 -17.57
CA ALA A 135 18.57 -8.13 -17.10
C ALA A 135 17.91 -6.91 -17.77
N PHE A 136 18.63 -5.79 -17.91
CA PHE A 136 18.11 -4.62 -18.60
C PHE A 136 17.78 -4.92 -20.07
N ARG A 137 18.68 -5.62 -20.78
CA ARG A 137 18.45 -6.01 -22.18
C ARG A 137 17.22 -6.90 -22.35
N PHE A 138 16.94 -7.79 -21.40
CA PHE A 138 15.74 -8.63 -21.42
C PHE A 138 14.45 -7.82 -21.25
N LEU A 139 14.48 -6.73 -20.49
CA LEU A 139 13.32 -5.89 -20.19
C LEU A 139 13.02 -4.84 -21.29
N THR A 140 13.98 -4.52 -22.15
CA THR A 140 13.85 -3.48 -23.19
C THR A 140 13.75 -4.03 -24.62
N CYS A 141 13.43 -5.32 -24.78
CA CYS A 141 13.12 -5.92 -26.09
C CYS A 141 11.65 -5.72 -26.47
#